data_AF-A0A961NLD1-F1
#
_entry.id   AF-A0A961NLD1-F1
#
_cell.length_a   1.000
_cell.length_b   1.000
_cell.length_c   1.000
_cell.angle_alpha   90.00
_cell.angle_beta   90.00
_cell.angle_gamma   90.00
#
_symmetry.space_group_name_H-M   'P 1'
#
loop_
_entity.id
_entity.type
_entity.pdbx_description
1 polymer ?
#
loop_
_entity_poly.entity_id
_entity_poly.type
_entity_poly.pdbx_seq_one_letter_code
_entity_poly.pdbx_strand_id
1 'polypeptide(L)'
;LIRNGQVRELQLRGPVLGWQRNIRIQAERIPIQSGDRFFCFTDGAIEVRNNAGQIFGYDRFFELVAKEHHKAPADFIQGILVDIFGWHGSRNLEDDITFVVVDVA
;
A
#
# COMPACT_ATOMS: atom_id res chain seq x y z
N LEU A 1 -8.56 -1.67 -0.77
CA LEU A 1 -9.51 -2.82 -0.81
C LEU A 1 -9.19 -3.65 -2.03
N ILE A 2 -9.08 -4.96 -1.85
CA ILE A 2 -8.86 -5.91 -2.92
C ILE A 2 -10.04 -6.87 -2.87
N ARG A 3 -10.81 -6.92 -3.96
CA ARG A 3 -12.03 -7.75 -4.08
C ARG A 3 -12.07 -8.34 -5.48
N ASN A 4 -12.17 -9.67 -5.58
CA ASN A 4 -12.20 -10.40 -6.86
C ASN A 4 -11.04 -10.01 -7.80
N GLY A 5 -9.83 -9.84 -7.24
CA GLY A 5 -8.64 -9.42 -7.99
C GLY A 5 -8.59 -7.96 -8.42
N GLN A 6 -9.63 -7.17 -8.15
CA GLN A 6 -9.64 -5.74 -8.41
C GLN A 6 -9.13 -4.97 -7.19
N VAL A 7 -8.15 -4.10 -7.42
CA VAL A 7 -7.63 -3.18 -6.43
C VAL A 7 -8.42 -1.87 -6.52
N ARG A 8 -9.11 -1.53 -5.43
CA ARG A 8 -9.75 -0.23 -5.24
C ARG A 8 -9.04 0.50 -4.11
N GLU A 9 -8.41 1.62 -4.44
CA GLU A 9 -7.87 2.54 -3.44
C GLU A 9 -9.04 3.21 -2.69
N LEU A 10 -8.96 3.22 -1.36
CA LEU A 10 -9.94 3.87 -0.50
C LEU A 10 -9.38 5.22 -0.05
N GLN A 11 -9.40 6.22 -0.93
CA GLN A 11 -8.87 7.55 -0.61
C GLN A 11 -9.90 8.37 0.19
N LEU A 12 -9.61 8.57 1.47
CA LEU A 12 -10.25 9.61 2.28
C LEU A 12 -9.28 10.77 2.41
N ARG A 13 -9.70 11.96 1.96
CA ARG A 13 -8.85 13.16 2.04
C ARG A 13 -8.98 13.78 3.42
N GLY A 14 -7.86 14.10 4.04
CA GLY A 14 -7.80 14.78 5.33
C GLY A 14 -6.45 15.47 5.53
N PRO A 15 -6.39 16.50 6.39
CA PRO A 15 -5.12 17.11 6.75
C PRO A 15 -4.28 16.15 7.60
N VAL A 16 -2.96 16.33 7.56
CA VAL A 16 -2.04 15.67 8.52
C VAL A 16 -2.49 15.99 9.93
N LEU A 17 -2.58 14.97 10.78
CA LEU A 17 -2.98 15.12 12.17
C LEU A 17 -2.02 16.06 12.91
N GLY A 18 -2.57 16.98 13.72
CA GLY A 18 -1.79 17.98 14.46
C GLY A 18 -1.45 19.26 13.68
N TRP A 19 -1.68 19.32 12.35
CA TRP A 19 -1.45 20.53 11.56
C TRP A 19 -2.47 21.64 11.84
N GLN A 20 -3.72 21.27 12.10
CA GLN A 20 -4.83 22.19 12.41
C GLN A 20 -5.47 21.81 13.74
N ARG A 21 -5.87 22.81 14.54
CA ARG A 21 -6.60 22.58 15.80
C ARG A 21 -7.98 21.96 15.59
N ASN A 22 -8.68 22.37 14.53
CA ASN A 22 -10.03 21.90 14.20
C ASN A 22 -9.99 21.10 12.90
N ILE A 23 -9.54 19.84 12.97
CA ILE A 23 -9.56 18.94 11.82
C ILE A 23 -10.97 18.45 11.54
N ARG A 24 -11.35 18.38 10.27
CA ARG A 24 -12.53 17.63 9.83
C ARG A 24 -12.05 16.32 9.24
N ILE A 25 -12.36 15.22 9.91
CA ILE A 25 -12.03 13.87 9.45
C ILE A 25 -13.19 13.37 8.59
N GLN A 26 -12.87 12.86 7.40
CA GLN A 26 -13.84 12.14 6.57
C GLN A 26 -13.85 10.67 6.99
N ALA A 27 -15.04 10.09 7.07
CA ALA A 27 -15.22 8.67 7.31
C ALA A 27 -16.12 8.08 6.23
N GLU A 28 -15.71 6.95 5.67
CA GLU A 28 -16.52 6.14 4.77
C GLU A 28 -16.84 4.80 5.46
N ARG A 29 -18.01 4.25 5.16
CA ARG A 29 -18.41 2.90 5.59
C ARG A 29 -18.59 2.04 4.36
N ILE A 30 -17.95 0.88 4.35
CA ILE A 30 -17.97 -0.04 3.21
C ILE A 30 -18.46 -1.39 3.71
N PRO A 31 -19.44 -2.02 3.02
CA PRO A 31 -19.86 -3.36 3.36
C PRO A 31 -18.73 -4.35 3.08
N ILE A 32 -18.38 -5.12 4.11
CA ILE A 32 -17.38 -6.17 4.07
C ILE A 32 -18.01 -7.44 3.50
N GLN A 33 -17.27 -8.17 2.67
CA GLN A 33 -17.66 -9.44 2.06
C GLN A 33 -16.58 -10.49 2.33
N SER A 34 -16.99 -11.77 2.45
CA SER A 34 -16.04 -12.88 2.48
C SER A 34 -15.19 -12.86 1.21
N GLY A 35 -13.88 -13.08 1.36
CA GLY A 35 -12.89 -12.94 0.30
C GLY A 35 -12.36 -11.52 0.10
N ASP A 36 -12.84 -10.52 0.83
CA ASP A 36 -12.23 -9.18 0.83
C ASP A 36 -10.84 -9.21 1.48
N ARG A 37 -9.91 -8.47 0.89
CA ARG A 37 -8.62 -8.13 1.51
C ARG A 37 -8.48 -6.63 1.68
N PHE A 38 -8.14 -6.20 2.89
CA PHE A 38 -7.71 -4.84 3.18
C PHE A 38 -6.19 -4.80 3.25
N PHE A 39 -5.59 -3.92 2.46
CA PHE A 39 -4.15 -3.69 2.45
C PHE A 39 -3.91 -2.21 2.71
N CYS A 40 -3.21 -1.92 3.81
CA CYS A 40 -2.81 -0.58 4.23
C CYS A 40 -1.29 -0.47 4.15
N PHE A 41 -0.80 0.67 3.71
CA PHE A 41 0.62 0.92 3.50
C PHE A 41 0.99 2.37 3.82
N THR A 42 2.25 2.61 4.13
CA THR A 42 2.87 3.95 4.16
C THR A 42 3.49 4.30 2.81
N ASP A 43 3.64 5.59 2.53
CA ASP A 43 4.24 6.15 1.32
C ASP A 43 5.73 5.80 1.15
N GLY A 44 6.46 5.47 2.22
CA GLY A 44 7.84 4.97 2.12
C GLY A 44 8.03 3.81 1.12
N ALA A 45 7.00 2.99 0.86
CA ALA A 45 7.02 1.96 -0.18
C ALA A 45 7.00 2.51 -1.62
N ILE A 46 6.26 3.61 -1.82
CA ILE A 46 6.06 4.27 -3.12
C ILE A 46 7.27 5.14 -3.48
N GLU A 47 7.88 5.74 -2.47
CA GLU A 47 8.97 6.71 -2.61
C GLU A 47 10.34 6.06 -2.81
N VAL A 48 10.46 4.73 -2.68
CA VAL A 48 11.72 3.99 -2.91
C VAL A 48 12.33 4.32 -4.27
N ARG A 49 13.60 4.71 -4.27
CA ARG A 49 14.34 5.09 -5.48
C ARG A 49 15.25 3.99 -6.00
N ASN A 50 15.34 3.89 -7.32
CA ASN A 50 16.36 3.09 -8.00
C ASN A 50 17.69 3.86 -8.14
N ASN A 51 18.68 3.23 -8.78
CA ASN A 51 20.02 3.82 -9.03
C ASN A 51 20.00 5.10 -9.89
N ALA A 52 18.95 5.28 -10.69
CA ALA A 52 18.74 6.49 -11.49
C ALA A 52 17.97 7.58 -10.74
N GLY A 53 17.66 7.37 -9.45
CA GLY A 53 16.87 8.29 -8.63
C GLY A 53 15.37 8.28 -8.90
N GLN A 54 14.88 7.35 -9.73
CA GLN A 54 13.46 7.22 -10.07
C GLN A 54 12.70 6.53 -8.95
N ILE A 55 11.58 7.11 -8.52
CA ILE A 55 10.68 6.53 -7.51
C ILE A 55 9.99 5.27 -8.05
N PHE A 56 9.61 4.37 -7.14
CA PHE A 56 8.87 3.15 -7.48
C PHE A 56 7.51 3.49 -8.08
N GLY A 57 6.81 4.45 -7.46
CA GLY A 57 5.60 5.08 -7.97
C GLY A 57 4.32 4.27 -7.71
N TYR A 58 3.18 4.99 -7.73
CA TYR A 58 1.86 4.42 -7.45
C TYR A 58 1.42 3.40 -8.50
N ASP A 59 1.63 3.67 -9.79
CA ASP A 59 1.16 2.81 -10.87
C ASP A 59 1.73 1.40 -10.74
N ARG A 60 3.06 1.29 -10.62
CA ARG A 60 3.75 0.01 -10.41
C ARG A 60 3.33 -0.67 -9.12
N PHE A 61 3.15 0.10 -8.04
CA PHE A 61 2.73 -0.44 -6.76
C PHE A 61 1.34 -1.06 -6.82
N PHE A 62 0.36 -0.39 -7.42
CA PHE A 62 -0.99 -0.95 -7.55
C PHE A 62 -1.04 -2.13 -8.52
N GLU A 63 -0.26 -2.11 -9.61
CA GLU A 63 -0.09 -3.27 -10.50
C GLU A 63 0.49 -4.48 -9.76
N LEU A 64 1.51 -4.27 -8.95
CA LEU A 64 2.13 -5.31 -8.12
C LEU A 64 1.14 -5.88 -7.09
N VAL A 65 0.41 -5.02 -6.38
CA VAL A 65 -0.63 -5.43 -5.44
C VAL A 65 -1.71 -6.26 -6.15
N ALA A 66 -2.14 -5.85 -7.35
CA ALA A 66 -3.11 -6.60 -8.14
C ALA A 66 -2.56 -7.96 -8.58
N LYS A 67 -1.30 -8.04 -9.01
CA LYS A 67 -0.64 -9.29 -9.41
C LYS A 67 -0.57 -10.31 -8.26
N GLU A 68 -0.24 -9.85 -7.06
CA GLU A 68 0.03 -10.70 -5.90
C GLU A 68 -1.23 -11.12 -5.12
N HIS A 69 -2.41 -10.55 -5.45
CA HIS A 69 -3.62 -10.65 -4.63
C HIS A 69 -4.07 -12.07 -4.24
N HIS A 70 -3.79 -13.07 -5.07
CA HIS A 70 -4.24 -14.46 -4.91
C HIS A 70 -3.43 -15.23 -3.85
N LYS A 71 -2.34 -14.65 -3.37
CA LYS A 71 -1.44 -15.27 -2.38
C LYS A 71 -1.95 -15.10 -0.96
N ALA A 72 -1.53 -16.00 -0.07
CA ALA A 72 -1.75 -15.87 1.36
C ALA A 72 -1.11 -14.57 1.91
N PRO A 73 -1.62 -14.00 3.02
CA PRO A 73 -1.14 -12.73 3.60
C PRO A 73 0.38 -12.56 3.67
N ALA A 74 1.09 -13.54 4.20
CA ALA A 74 2.54 -13.48 4.35
C ALA A 74 3.26 -13.51 3.00
N ASP A 75 2.84 -14.39 2.09
CA ASP A 75 3.42 -14.51 0.75
C ASP A 75 3.13 -13.29 -0.12
N PHE A 76 1.95 -12.68 0.05
CA PHE A 76 1.56 -11.42 -0.58
C PHE A 76 2.49 -10.28 -0.15
N ILE A 77 2.70 -10.10 1.17
CA ILE A 77 3.63 -9.10 1.70
C ILE A 77 5.06 -9.36 1.19
N GLN A 78 5.50 -10.62 1.25
CA GLN A 78 6.83 -11.00 0.80
C GLN A 78 7.04 -10.71 -0.69
N GLY A 79 6.05 -11.03 -1.53
CA GLY A 79 6.08 -10.75 -2.96
C GLY A 79 6.22 -9.26 -3.25
N ILE A 80 5.46 -8.42 -2.54
CA ILE A 80 5.56 -6.96 -2.67
C ILE A 80 6.95 -6.45 -2.27
N LEU A 81 7.48 -6.91 -1.13
CA LEU A 81 8.80 -6.50 -0.65
C LEU A 81 9.91 -6.92 -1.62
N VAL A 82 9.85 -8.12 -2.20
CA VAL A 82 10.85 -8.59 -3.16
C VAL A 82 10.93 -7.67 -4.38
N ASP A 83 9.79 -7.27 -4.95
CA ASP A 83 9.77 -6.36 -6.11
C ASP A 83 10.26 -4.95 -5.73
N ILE A 84 9.90 -4.43 -4.54
CA ILE A 84 10.36 -3.11 -4.06
C ILE A 84 11.88 -3.12 -3.80
N PHE A 85 12.41 -4.12 -3.10
CA PHE A 85 13.85 -4.23 -2.84
C PHE A 85 14.64 -4.61 -4.10
N GLY A 86 14.01 -5.28 -5.07
CA GLY A 86 14.60 -5.49 -6.40
C GLY A 86 14.72 -4.19 -7.22
N TRP A 87 13.82 -3.23 -7.00
CA TRP A 87 13.89 -1.89 -7.59
C TRP A 87 14.89 -0.97 -6.89
N HIS A 88 15.03 -1.10 -5.57
CA HIS A 88 15.89 -0.28 -4.73
C HIS A 88 17.34 -0.32 -5.20
N GLY A 89 17.89 0.86 -5.53
CA GLY A 89 19.27 0.99 -6.01
C GLY A 89 20.26 1.40 -4.91
N SER A 90 19.76 1.96 -3.82
CA SER A 90 20.58 2.51 -2.74
C SER A 90 20.91 1.44 -1.69
N ARG A 91 21.88 1.74 -0.82
CA ARG A 91 22.19 0.89 0.34
C ARG A 91 21.18 1.08 1.48
N ASN A 92 20.50 2.22 1.53
CA ASN A 92 19.58 2.60 2.60
C ASN A 92 18.22 3.02 2.03
N LEU A 93 17.15 2.73 2.77
CA LEU A 93 15.84 3.32 2.53
C LEU A 93 15.83 4.77 3.02
N GLU A 94 15.08 5.63 2.31
CA GLU A 94 14.92 7.05 2.68
C GLU A 94 13.81 7.26 3.72
N ASP A 95 12.85 6.32 3.78
CA ASP A 95 11.70 6.35 4.69
C ASP A 95 11.29 4.93 5.11
N ASP A 96 10.46 4.83 6.15
CA ASP A 96 9.99 3.56 6.71
C ASP A 96 8.89 2.92 5.84
N ILE A 97 9.07 1.63 5.54
CA ILE A 97 8.07 0.83 4.84
C ILE A 97 7.23 0.06 5.85
N THR A 98 5.93 0.36 5.92
CA THR A 98 4.98 -0.35 6.80
C THR A 98 3.83 -0.91 5.98
N PHE A 99 3.54 -2.20 6.19
CA PHE A 99 2.42 -2.91 5.55
C PHE A 99 1.54 -3.60 6.58
N VAL A 100 0.23 -3.51 6.38
CA VAL A 100 -0.77 -4.26 7.15
C VAL A 100 -1.75 -4.90 6.18
N VAL A 101 -1.96 -6.21 6.30
CA VAL A 101 -2.92 -6.94 5.48
C VAL A 101 -3.92 -7.68 6.37
N VAL A 102 -5.19 -7.62 5.99
CA VAL A 102 -6.31 -8.26 6.70
C VAL A 102 -7.21 -8.95 5.69
N ASP A 103 -7.38 -10.26 5.85
CA ASP A 103 -8.28 -11.08 5.05
C ASP A 103 -9.58 -11.32 5.79
N VAL A 104 -10.67 -11.24 5.05
CA VAL A 104 -12.01 -11.53 5.56
C VAL A 104 -12.42 -12.91 5.10
N ALA A 105 -12.57 -13.82 6.07
CA ALA A 105 -13.07 -15.19 5.86
C ALA A 105 -14.59 -15.25 6.06
#